data_AF-A0A1M6N106-F1
#
_entry.id   AF-A0A1M6N106-F1
#
_cell.length_a   1.000
_cell.length_b   1.000
_cell.length_c   1.000
_cell.angle_alpha   90.00
_cell.angle_beta   90.00
_cell.angle_gamma   90.00
#
_symmetry.space_group_name_H-M   'P 1'
#
loop_
_entity.id
_entity.type
_entity.pdbx_description
1 polymer ?
#
loop_
_entity_poly.entity_id
_entity_poly.type
_entity_poly.pdbx_seq_one_letter_code
_entity_poly.pdbx_strand_id
1 'polypeptide(L)' 'MTSHVQDYPTTESDYLPHVINRCVEKANRDGVPYRFQLNGAEVIVRPGKTAEEVNEEVQRQWQASRALSAAAPG' A
#
# COMPACT_ATOMS: atom_id res chain seq x y z
N MET A 1 1.13 9.47 21.57
CA MET A 1 0.93 8.15 20.93
C MET A 1 1.58 8.19 19.56
N THR A 2 2.85 7.83 19.47
CA THR A 2 3.55 7.68 18.19
C THR A 2 3.02 6.41 17.52
N SER A 3 2.11 6.56 16.56
CA SER A 3 1.63 5.45 15.72
C SER A 3 2.82 4.90 14.95
N HIS A 4 3.48 3.89 15.51
CA HIS A 4 4.66 3.26 14.93
C HIS A 4 4.20 2.43 13.73
N VAL A 5 4.40 2.98 12.53
CA VAL A 5 4.14 2.28 11.26
C VAL A 5 5.36 1.44 10.95
N GLN A 6 5.17 0.14 10.71
CA GLN A 6 6.26 -0.75 10.30
C GLN A 6 6.35 -0.82 8.78
N ASP A 7 7.57 -0.78 8.25
CA ASP A 7 7.78 -0.97 6.82
C ASP A 7 7.74 -2.47 6.47
N TYR A 8 6.93 -2.82 5.48
CA TYR A 8 6.90 -4.13 4.86
C TYR A 8 7.77 -4.08 3.59
N PRO A 9 8.85 -4.87 3.53
CA PRO A 9 9.76 -4.83 2.39
C PRO A 9 9.08 -5.37 1.13
N THR A 10 9.21 -4.62 0.05
CA THR A 10 8.68 -4.94 -1.29
C THR A 10 9.75 -4.68 -2.33
N THR A 11 9.71 -5.46 -3.41
CA THR A 11 10.55 -5.37 -4.60
C THR A 11 9.68 -5.09 -5.82
N GLU A 12 10.26 -4.56 -6.90
CA GLU A 12 9.51 -4.23 -8.12
C GLU A 12 8.90 -5.45 -8.82
N SER A 13 9.41 -6.65 -8.55
CA SER A 13 8.89 -7.91 -9.09
C SER A 13 7.81 -8.55 -8.20
N ASP A 14 7.48 -7.96 -7.05
CA ASP A 14 6.47 -8.52 -6.16
C ASP A 14 5.07 -8.41 -6.76
N TYR A 15 4.29 -9.47 -6.55
CA TYR A 15 2.91 -9.52 -6.99
C TYR A 15 1.99 -8.79 -6.01
N LEU A 16 1.40 -7.67 -6.44
CA LEU A 16 0.62 -6.78 -5.59
C LEU A 16 -0.44 -7.50 -4.73
N PRO A 17 -1.30 -8.39 -5.27
CA PRO A 17 -2.32 -9.06 -4.46
C PRO A 17 -1.73 -9.88 -3.32
N HIS A 18 -0.54 -10.46 -3.50
CA HIS A 18 0.15 -11.19 -2.43
C HIS A 18 0.70 -10.25 -1.37
N VAL A 19 1.29 -9.12 -1.78
CA VAL A 19 1.77 -8.08 -0.86
C VAL A 19 0.62 -7.54 0.00
N ILE A 20 -0.51 -7.24 -0.63
CA ILE A 20 -1.71 -6.74 0.06
C ILE A 20 -2.20 -7.74 1.11
N ASN A 21 -2.42 -9.00 0.71
CA ASN A 21 -2.89 -10.03 1.64
C ASN A 21 -1.92 -10.20 2.82
N ARG A 22 -0.62 -10.28 2.54
CA ARG A 22 0.41 -10.41 3.59
C ARG A 22 0.44 -9.21 4.53
N CYS A 23 0.32 -7.99 4.01
CA CYS A 23 0.30 -6.78 4.85
C CYS A 23 -0.95 -6.72 5.72
N VAL A 24 -2.12 -7.08 5.18
CA VAL A 24 -3.39 -7.15 5.93
C VAL A 24 -3.29 -8.20 7.03
N GLU A 25 -2.81 -9.41 6.72
CA GLU A 25 -2.62 -10.47 7.70
C GLU A 25 -1.66 -10.05 8.81
N LYS A 26 -0.51 -9.45 8.46
CA LYS A 26 0.47 -8.97 9.44
C LYS A 26 -0.07 -7.82 10.30
N ALA A 27 -0.73 -6.83 9.70
CA ALA A 27 -1.30 -5.71 10.45
C ALA A 27 -2.36 -6.19 11.45
N ASN A 28 -3.23 -7.10 11.04
CA ASN A 28 -4.24 -7.69 11.92
C ASN A 28 -3.63 -8.57 13.01
N ARG A 29 -2.61 -9.37 12.70
CA ARG A 29 -1.96 -10.25 13.66
C ARG A 29 -1.13 -9.49 14.69
N ASP A 30 -0.34 -8.53 14.21
CA ASP A 30 0.65 -7.82 15.03
C ASP A 30 0.03 -6.58 15.71
N GLY A 31 -1.20 -6.20 15.32
CA GLY A 31 -1.96 -5.09 15.91
C GLY A 31 -1.39 -3.71 15.59
N VAL A 32 -0.56 -3.61 14.56
CA VAL A 32 0.16 -2.38 14.17
C VAL A 32 -0.01 -2.06 12.69
N PRO A 33 0.05 -0.79 12.28
CA PRO A 33 0.03 -0.43 10.87
C PRO A 33 1.30 -0.88 10.14
N TYR A 34 1.13 -1.38 8.91
CA TYR A 34 2.22 -1.70 8.00
C TYR A 34 2.18 -0.80 6.77
N ARG A 35 3.33 -0.33 6.31
CA ARG A 35 3.49 0.43 5.06
C ARG A 35 4.21 -0.43 4.04
N PHE A 36 3.69 -0.49 2.81
CA PHE A 36 4.41 -1.08 1.68
C PHE A 36 4.47 -0.09 0.52
N GLN A 37 5.51 -0.23 -0.31
CA GLN A 37 5.69 0.62 -1.48
C GLN A 37 5.82 -0.24 -2.73
N LEU A 38 4.92 -0.10 -3.71
CA LEU A 38 4.97 -0.90 -4.92
C LEU A 38 4.56 -0.09 -6.15
N ASN A 39 5.39 -0.14 -7.20
CA ASN A 39 5.17 0.57 -8.47
C ASN A 39 4.82 2.06 -8.27
N GLY A 40 5.48 2.72 -7.32
CA GLY A 40 5.26 4.13 -7.01
C GLY A 40 4.02 4.45 -6.16
N ALA A 41 3.23 3.45 -5.73
CA ALA A 41 2.23 3.65 -4.67
C ALA A 41 2.85 3.39 -3.30
N GLU A 42 2.50 4.22 -2.32
CA GLU A 42 2.86 4.05 -0.91
C GLU A 42 1.57 3.89 -0.10
N VAL A 43 1.35 2.70 0.46
CA VAL A 43 0.08 2.37 1.11
C VAL A 43 0.31 1.94 2.55
N ILE A 44 -0.50 2.49 3.47
CA ILE A 44 -0.45 2.18 4.90
C ILE A 44 -1.67 1.34 5.28
N VAL A 45 -1.42 0.05 5.46
CA VAL A 45 -2.41 -0.93 5.92
C VAL A 45 -2.54 -0.85 7.43
N ARG A 46 -3.73 -0.44 7.91
CA ARG A 46 -4.05 -0.43 9.34
C ARG A 46 -4.74 -1.74 9.76
N PRO A 47 -4.61 -2.17 11.03
CA PRO A 47 -5.41 -3.27 11.56
C PRO A 47 -6.90 -3.00 11.36
N GLY A 48 -7.65 -4.04 10.96
CA GLY A 48 -9.08 -3.98 10.64
C GLY A 48 -9.41 -3.68 9.18
N LYS A 49 -8.42 -3.36 8.34
CA LYS A 49 -8.64 -3.20 6.89
C LYS A 49 -8.72 -4.53 6.16
N THR A 50 -9.55 -4.61 5.12
CA THR A 50 -9.59 -5.76 4.20
C THR A 50 -8.62 -5.58 3.02
N ALA A 51 -8.30 -6.70 2.36
CA ALA A 51 -7.47 -6.67 1.16
C ALA A 51 -8.12 -5.86 0.02
N GLU A 52 -9.45 -5.88 -0.07
CA GLU A 52 -10.20 -5.10 -1.07
C GLU A 52 -10.05 -3.60 -0.83
N GLU A 53 -10.24 -3.13 0.41
CA GLU A 53 -10.07 -1.71 0.76
C GLU A 53 -8.65 -1.22 0.47
N VAL A 54 -7.64 -2.04 0.78
CA VAL A 54 -6.23 -1.73 0.50
C VAL A 54 -5.97 -1.70 -1.00
N ASN A 55 -6.53 -2.65 -1.76
CA ASN A 55 -6.40 -2.68 -3.21
C ASN A 55 -7.02 -1.44 -3.87
N GLU A 56 -8.20 -1.01 -3.43
CA GLU A 56 -8.82 0.23 -3.92
C GLU A 56 -7.93 1.46 -3.67
N GLU A 57 -7.27 1.53 -2.51
CA GLU A 57 -6.34 2.62 -2.19
C GLU A 57 -5.11 2.60 -3.11
N VAL A 58 -4.51 1.44 -3.35
CA VAL A 58 -3.39 1.28 -4.29
C VAL A 58 -3.80 1.74 -5.69
N GLN A 59 -4.96 1.29 -6.18
CA GLN A 59 -5.47 1.67 -7.49
C GLN A 59 -5.70 3.18 -7.59
N ARG A 60 -6.29 3.81 -6.57
CA ARG A 60 -6.48 5.28 -6.52
C ARG A 60 -5.15 6.03 -6.60
N GLN A 61 -4.12 5.58 -5.88
CA GLN A 61 -2.80 6.22 -5.92
C GLN A 61 -2.10 6.06 -7.27
N TRP A 62 -2.20 4.89 -7.90
CA TRP A 62 -1.67 4.69 -9.25
C TRP A 62 -2.38 5.56 -10.28
N GLN A 63 -3.71 5.67 -10.21
CA GLN A 63 -4.47 6.57 -11.10
C GLN A 63 -4.07 8.03 -10.88
N ALA A 64 -3.93 8.48 -9.63
CA ALA A 64 -3.49 9.83 -9.30
C ALA A 64 -2.06 10.12 -9.81
N SER A 65 -1.14 9.17 -9.64
CA SER A 65 0.25 9.29 -10.09
C SER A 65 0.34 9.34 -11.62
N ARG A 66 -0.47 8.54 -12.32
CA ARG A 66 -0.57 8.58 -13.79
C ARG A 66 -1.19 9.88 -14.29
N ALA A 67 -2.22 10.41 -13.62
CA ALA A 67 -2.84 11.67 -13.98
C ALA A 67 -1.88 12.87 -13.85
N LEU A 68 -1.06 12.89 -12.77
CA LEU A 68 -0.03 13.90 -12.58
C LEU A 68 1.09 13.80 -13.62
N SER A 69 1.47 12.58 -14.03
CA SER A 69 2.47 12.35 -15.08
C SER A 69 1.96 12.73 -16.48
N ALA A 70 0.65 12.62 -16.72
CA ALA A 70 0.02 13.02 -17.98
C ALA A 70 -0.24 14.54 -18.08
N ALA A 71 -0.23 15.27 -16.96
CA ALA A 71 -0.52 16.70 -16.88
C ALA A 71 0.72 17.61 -16.93
N ALA A 72 1.92 17.05 -17.16
CA ALA A 72 3.11 17.82 -17.49
C ALA A 72 3.26 17.91 -19.02
N PRO A 73 2.71 18.92 -19.70
CA PRO A 73 3.13 19.22 -21.06
C PRO A 73 4.59 19.70 -20.99
N GLY A 74 5.45 19.04 -21.78
CA GLY A 74 6.76 19.59 -22.14
C GLY A 74 6.63 20.81 -23.06
#